data_AF-A0A7X8V3T9-F1
#
_entry.id   AF-A0A7X8V3T9-F1
#
_cell.length_a   1.000
_cell.length_b   1.000
_cell.length_c   1.000
_cell.angle_alpha   90.00
_cell.angle_beta   90.00
_cell.angle_gamma   90.00
#
_symmetry.space_group_name_H-M   'P 1'
#
loop_
_entity.id
_entity.type
_entity.pdbx_description
1 polymer ?
#
loop_
_entity_poly.entity_id
_entity_poly.type
_entity_poly.pdbx_seq_one_letter_code
_entity_poly.pdbx_strand_id
1 'polypeptide(L)'
;MEVPIIEEAPFSPVGEAAHRRNLEMIKEVDLVLLGNIPVGPANLKNLEAAVAALKDGKELLVCDFSPFPSRDFTHGKAAALYERLQTAGAVFLAGPEELIAAVRRKVKMVGKEEKNHV
;
A
#
# COMPACT_ATOMS: atom_id res chain seq x y z
N MET A 1 3.63 -18.02 13.76
CA MET A 1 2.67 -16.90 13.65
C MET A 1 2.02 -17.01 12.30
N GLU A 2 0.70 -16.98 12.27
CA GLU A 2 -0.07 -16.85 11.04
C GLU A 2 -0.22 -15.35 10.76
N VAL A 3 0.01 -14.94 9.50
CA VAL A 3 -0.19 -13.56 9.08
C VAL A 3 -1.65 -13.45 8.65
N PRO A 4 -2.46 -12.53 9.21
CA PRO A 4 -3.82 -12.32 8.74
C PRO A 4 -3.82 -11.93 7.25
N ILE A 5 -4.63 -12.63 6.45
CA ILE A 5 -4.72 -12.41 5.00
C ILE A 5 -6.17 -12.11 4.64
N ILE A 6 -6.37 -11.06 3.85
CA ILE A 6 -7.61 -10.83 3.14
C ILE A 6 -7.38 -11.22 1.68
N GLU A 7 -7.91 -12.38 1.30
CA GLU A 7 -7.76 -12.93 -0.05
C GLU A 7 -9.09 -13.01 -0.82
N GLU A 8 -8.95 -13.20 -2.12
CA GLU A 8 -10.00 -13.46 -3.08
C GLU A 8 -9.63 -14.71 -3.89
N ALA A 9 -10.62 -15.32 -4.54
CA ALA A 9 -10.35 -16.46 -5.42
C ALA A 9 -9.40 -16.06 -6.57
N PRO A 10 -8.49 -16.95 -7.01
CA PRO A 10 -7.62 -16.68 -8.14
C PRO A 10 -8.40 -16.20 -9.37
N PHE A 11 -7.84 -15.22 -10.09
CA PHE A 11 -8.43 -14.63 -11.29
C PHE A 11 -9.80 -13.95 -11.09
N SER A 12 -10.21 -13.70 -9.84
CA SER A 12 -11.43 -12.96 -9.53
C SER A 12 -11.11 -11.49 -9.20
N PRO A 13 -12.02 -10.55 -9.52
CA PRO A 13 -11.89 -9.16 -9.07
C PRO A 13 -11.91 -9.05 -7.55
N VAL A 14 -11.25 -8.02 -7.02
CA VAL A 14 -11.39 -7.67 -5.60
C VAL A 14 -12.83 -7.22 -5.33
N GLY A 15 -13.56 -8.04 -4.59
CA GLY A 15 -14.94 -7.79 -4.21
C GLY A 15 -15.07 -6.74 -3.11
N GLU A 16 -16.27 -6.19 -2.95
CA GLU A 16 -16.55 -5.18 -1.92
C GLU A 16 -16.30 -5.70 -0.50
N ALA A 17 -16.56 -6.99 -0.25
CA ALA A 17 -16.34 -7.60 1.06
C ALA A 17 -14.85 -7.73 1.41
N ALA A 18 -14.01 -8.14 0.46
CA ALA A 18 -12.55 -8.16 0.66
C ALA A 18 -12.00 -6.74 0.78
N HIS A 19 -12.44 -5.82 -0.09
CA HIS A 19 -12.00 -4.43 -0.03
C HIS A 19 -12.31 -3.78 1.32
N ARG A 20 -13.54 -3.93 1.84
CA ARG A 20 -13.92 -3.40 3.15
C ARG A 20 -13.08 -4.00 4.28
N ARG A 21 -12.84 -5.32 4.27
CA ARG A 21 -11.97 -5.95 5.28
C ARG A 21 -10.53 -5.44 5.21
N ASN A 22 -10.02 -5.19 4.00
CA ASN A 22 -8.70 -4.60 3.80
C ASN A 22 -8.62 -3.17 4.36
N LEU A 23 -9.65 -2.36 4.13
CA LEU A 23 -9.74 -1.01 4.72
C LEU A 23 -9.77 -1.03 6.25
N GLU A 24 -10.51 -1.94 6.87
CA GLU A 24 -10.49 -2.08 8.33
C GLU A 24 -9.12 -2.53 8.85
N MET A 25 -8.47 -3.48 8.17
CA MET A 25 -7.12 -3.92 8.54
C MET A 25 -6.08 -2.79 8.45
N ILE A 26 -6.19 -1.92 7.43
CA ILE A 26 -5.30 -0.76 7.26
C ILE A 26 -5.36 0.20 8.46
N LYS A 27 -6.51 0.31 9.15
CA LYS A 27 -6.65 1.18 10.32
C LYS A 27 -5.82 0.72 11.51
N GLU A 28 -5.50 -0.56 11.58
CA GLU A 28 -4.79 -1.18 12.71
C GLU A 28 -3.27 -1.23 12.51
N VAL A 29 -2.73 -0.81 11.36
CA VAL A 29 -1.29 -0.87 11.07
C VAL A 29 -0.61 0.50 11.19
N ASP A 30 0.70 0.48 11.49
CA ASP A 30 1.56 1.66 11.53
C ASP A 30 2.13 2.07 10.17
N LEU A 31 2.14 1.13 9.21
CA LEU A 31 2.77 1.27 7.91
C LEU A 31 2.02 0.45 6.86
N VAL A 32 1.75 1.06 5.71
CA VAL A 32 1.17 0.39 4.54
C VAL A 32 2.22 0.30 3.44
N LEU A 33 2.26 -0.83 2.73
CA LEU A 33 3.12 -1.05 1.59
C LEU A 33 2.28 -1.39 0.35
N LEU A 34 2.38 -0.59 -0.70
CA LEU A 34 1.86 -0.90 -2.02
C LEU A 34 2.98 -1.50 -2.87
N GLY A 35 2.83 -2.77 -3.24
CA GLY A 35 3.81 -3.49 -4.06
C GLY A 35 3.92 -2.97 -5.50
N ASN A 36 5.04 -3.31 -6.16
CA ASN A 36 5.29 -2.98 -7.57
C ASN A 36 4.46 -3.91 -8.48
N ILE A 37 3.16 -3.68 -8.56
CA ILE A 37 2.20 -4.54 -9.26
C ILE A 37 1.70 -3.91 -10.57
N PRO A 38 1.37 -4.71 -11.61
CA PRO A 38 0.49 -4.28 -12.67
C PRO A 38 -0.95 -4.12 -12.14
N VAL A 39 -1.64 -3.10 -12.63
CA VAL A 39 -3.00 -2.75 -12.21
C VAL A 39 -3.95 -2.83 -13.40
N GLY A 40 -4.96 -3.68 -13.29
CA GLY A 40 -6.08 -3.80 -14.21
C GLY A 40 -7.41 -3.57 -13.49
N PRO A 41 -8.54 -3.71 -14.19
CA PRO A 41 -9.86 -3.47 -13.59
C PRO A 41 -10.15 -4.35 -12.36
N ALA A 42 -9.61 -5.57 -12.35
CA ALA A 42 -9.83 -6.55 -11.29
C ALA A 42 -9.16 -6.20 -9.95
N ASN A 43 -8.08 -5.42 -9.94
CA ASN A 43 -7.31 -5.09 -8.74
C ASN A 43 -7.17 -3.58 -8.48
N LEU A 44 -7.94 -2.74 -9.20
CA LEU A 44 -7.97 -1.28 -9.01
C LEU A 44 -8.23 -0.88 -7.55
N LYS A 45 -9.06 -1.66 -6.85
CA LYS A 45 -9.37 -1.48 -5.42
C LYS A 45 -8.16 -1.48 -4.49
N ASN A 46 -7.04 -2.06 -4.90
CA ASN A 46 -5.81 -2.00 -4.11
C ASN A 46 -5.20 -0.59 -4.11
N LEU A 47 -5.30 0.16 -5.23
CA LEU A 47 -4.92 1.57 -5.27
C LEU A 47 -5.92 2.44 -4.51
N GLU A 48 -7.21 2.12 -4.60
CA GLU A 48 -8.25 2.83 -3.83
C GLU A 48 -8.01 2.69 -2.31
N ALA A 49 -7.64 1.48 -1.85
CA ALA A 49 -7.27 1.23 -0.46
C ALA A 49 -6.00 1.99 -0.06
N ALA A 50 -4.99 2.08 -0.92
CA ALA A 50 -3.79 2.87 -0.68
C ALA A 50 -4.11 4.38 -0.56
N VAL A 51 -5.02 4.90 -1.40
CA VAL A 51 -5.50 6.29 -1.28
C VAL A 51 -6.26 6.49 0.03
N ALA A 52 -7.07 5.52 0.45
CA ALA A 52 -7.79 5.59 1.73
C ALA A 52 -6.83 5.58 2.92
N ALA A 53 -5.77 4.77 2.88
CA ALA A 53 -4.73 4.75 3.91
C ALA A 53 -4.14 6.14 4.17
N LEU A 54 -3.78 6.88 3.12
CA LEU A 54 -3.28 8.25 3.24
C LEU A 54 -4.32 9.21 3.85
N LYS A 55 -5.60 9.07 3.49
CA LYS A 55 -6.69 9.89 4.07
C LYS A 55 -6.85 9.63 5.57
N ASP A 56 -6.64 8.40 6.00
CA ASP A 56 -6.68 7.98 7.40
C ASP A 56 -5.37 8.31 8.15
N GLY A 57 -4.46 9.05 7.53
CA GLY A 57 -3.20 9.49 8.12
C GLY A 57 -2.13 8.40 8.23
N LYS A 58 -2.29 7.27 7.52
CA LYS A 58 -1.31 6.18 7.52
C LYS A 58 -0.10 6.54 6.67
N GLU A 59 1.07 6.14 7.13
CA GLU A 59 2.29 6.18 6.33
C GLU A 59 2.20 5.11 5.23
N LEU A 60 2.41 5.52 3.98
CA LEU A 60 2.34 4.65 2.81
C LEU A 60 3.67 4.67 2.05
N LEU A 61 4.24 3.48 1.89
CA LEU A 61 5.36 3.22 1.00
C LEU A 61 4.84 2.63 -0.32
N VAL A 62 5.33 3.14 -1.45
CA VAL A 62 5.00 2.63 -2.78
C VAL A 62 6.26 2.10 -3.43
N CYS A 63 6.26 0.81 -3.79
CA CYS A 63 7.33 0.23 -4.61
C CYS A 63 7.14 0.65 -6.07
N ASP A 64 7.97 1.61 -6.52
CA ASP A 64 7.96 2.17 -7.87
C ASP A 64 9.18 1.69 -8.67
N PHE A 65 9.38 0.37 -8.68
CA PHE A 65 10.59 -0.24 -9.25
C PHE A 65 10.57 -0.31 -10.78
N SER A 66 9.44 0.05 -11.39
CA SER A 66 9.23 0.08 -12.84
C SER A 66 8.22 1.17 -13.21
N PRO A 67 8.35 1.79 -14.40
CA PRO A 67 7.50 2.92 -14.80
C PRO A 67 6.01 2.57 -14.70
N PHE A 68 5.24 3.36 -13.94
CA PHE A 68 3.81 3.12 -13.76
C PHE A 68 3.00 3.06 -15.07
N PRO A 69 3.30 3.85 -16.14
CA PRO A 69 2.59 3.71 -17.41
C PRO A 69 2.67 2.29 -18.02
N SER A 70 3.75 1.54 -17.76
CA SER A 70 3.88 0.14 -18.21
C SER A 70 3.08 -0.86 -17.36
N ARG A 71 2.52 -0.39 -16.24
CA ARG A 71 1.76 -1.16 -15.25
C ARG A 71 0.27 -0.84 -15.27
N ASP A 72 -0.17 0.19 -15.98
CA ASP A 72 -1.60 0.58 -16.06
C ASP A 72 -2.31 -0.11 -17.23
N PHE A 73 -3.19 -1.08 -16.91
CA PHE A 73 -4.07 -1.80 -17.83
C PHE A 73 -5.54 -1.35 -17.69
N THR A 74 -5.77 -0.14 -17.19
CA THR A 74 -7.11 0.43 -16.91
C THR A 74 -7.43 1.65 -17.76
N HIS A 75 -6.60 1.94 -18.77
CA HIS A 75 -6.73 3.10 -19.63
C HIS A 75 -6.70 4.44 -18.86
N GLY A 76 -5.80 4.55 -17.86
CA GLY A 76 -5.55 5.80 -17.13
C GLY A 76 -6.34 5.96 -15.83
N LYS A 77 -7.28 5.07 -15.50
CA LYS A 77 -8.00 5.12 -14.21
C LYS A 77 -7.04 4.88 -13.04
N ALA A 78 -6.14 3.91 -13.18
CA ALA A 78 -5.12 3.62 -12.20
C ALA A 78 -4.08 4.74 -12.12
N ALA A 79 -3.71 5.34 -13.25
CA ALA A 79 -2.81 6.50 -13.29
C ALA A 79 -3.33 7.68 -12.45
N ALA A 80 -4.62 8.00 -12.54
CA ALA A 80 -5.22 9.07 -11.73
C ALA A 80 -5.14 8.78 -10.22
N LEU A 81 -5.33 7.52 -9.81
CA LEU A 81 -5.15 7.13 -8.40
C LEU A 81 -3.67 7.17 -7.99
N TYR A 82 -2.76 6.75 -8.86
CA TYR A 82 -1.33 6.76 -8.60
C TYR A 82 -0.76 8.18 -8.43
N GLU A 83 -1.17 9.11 -9.29
CA GLU A 83 -0.86 10.55 -9.16
C GLU A 83 -1.41 11.11 -7.84
N ARG A 84 -2.59 10.66 -7.41
CA ARG A 84 -3.13 11.04 -6.11
C ARG A 84 -2.25 10.54 -4.95
N LEU A 85 -1.65 9.36 -5.04
CA LEU A 85 -0.71 8.88 -4.02
C LEU A 85 0.54 9.79 -3.94
N GLN A 86 1.06 10.22 -5.09
CA GLN A 86 2.21 11.13 -5.16
C GLN A 86 1.90 12.48 -4.50
N THR A 87 0.74 13.06 -4.83
CA THR A 87 0.34 14.38 -4.31
C THR A 87 -0.12 14.35 -2.86
N ALA A 88 -0.59 13.19 -2.35
CA ALA A 88 -1.04 13.03 -0.98
C ALA A 88 0.06 12.56 0.00
N GLY A 89 1.33 12.56 -0.43
CA GLY A 89 2.48 12.37 0.47
C GLY A 89 2.93 10.93 0.68
N ALA A 90 2.57 9.99 -0.19
CA ALA A 90 3.17 8.66 -0.17
C ALA A 90 4.66 8.72 -0.52
N VAL A 91 5.45 7.80 0.04
CA VAL A 91 6.89 7.70 -0.22
C VAL A 91 7.14 6.67 -1.33
N PHE A 92 7.64 7.14 -2.47
CA PHE A 92 7.96 6.29 -3.62
C PHE A 92 9.39 5.80 -3.53
N LEU A 93 9.56 4.49 -3.70
CA LEU A 93 10.83 3.79 -3.53
C LEU A 93 11.25 3.20 -4.87
N ALA A 94 12.47 3.49 -5.31
CA ALA A 94 12.99 3.09 -6.61
C ALA A 94 13.49 1.63 -6.64
N GLY A 95 13.72 1.01 -5.47
CA GLY A 95 14.21 -0.36 -5.42
C GLY A 95 14.13 -1.04 -4.04
N PRO A 96 14.47 -2.34 -3.98
CA PRO A 96 14.43 -3.13 -2.75
C PRO A 96 15.27 -2.55 -1.61
N GLU A 97 16.40 -1.90 -1.92
CA GLU A 97 17.29 -1.38 -0.87
C GLU A 97 16.71 -0.17 -0.15
N GLU A 98 16.00 0.71 -0.88
CA GLU A 98 15.27 1.82 -0.28
C GLU A 98 14.12 1.32 0.59
N LEU A 99 13.42 0.28 0.13
CA LEU A 99 12.36 -0.39 0.91
C LEU A 99 12.89 -0.95 2.22
N ILE A 100 13.97 -1.75 2.15
CA ILE A 100 14.59 -2.34 3.34
C ILE A 100 15.06 -1.24 4.31
N ALA A 101 15.66 -0.17 3.80
CA ALA A 101 16.10 0.96 4.61
C ALA A 101 14.93 1.72 5.26
N ALA A 102 13.82 1.94 4.54
CA ALA A 102 12.62 2.59 5.04
C ALA A 102 11.96 1.78 6.17
N VAL A 103 11.72 0.49 5.93
CA VAL A 103 11.11 -0.41 6.93
C VAL A 103 11.99 -0.53 8.18
N ARG A 104 13.31 -0.69 8.02
CA ARG A 104 14.25 -0.75 9.16
C ARG A 104 14.23 0.52 10.01
N ARG A 105 14.12 1.70 9.38
CA ARG A 105 13.98 2.97 10.11
C ARG A 105 12.72 2.98 10.96
N LYS A 106 11.58 2.56 10.38
CA LYS A 106 10.29 2.53 11.09
C LYS A 106 10.32 1.58 12.29
N VAL A 107 10.80 0.34 12.10
CA VAL A 107 10.89 -0.66 13.18
C VAL A 107 11.76 -0.17 14.35
N LYS A 108 12.88 0.54 14.06
CA LYS A 108 13.74 1.11 15.11
C LYS A 108 13.07 2.25 15.88
N MET A 109 12.18 3.02 15.25
CA MET A 109 11.45 4.10 15.92
C MET A 109 10.40 3.56 16.88
N VAL A 110 9.57 2.60 16.42
CA VAL A 110 8.54 1.96 17.24
C VAL A 110 9.15 1.31 18.50
N GLY A 111 10.22 0.53 18.34
CA GLY A 111 10.90 -0.10 19.48
C GLY A 111 11.63 0.87 20.42
N LYS A 112 11.74 2.15 20.08
CA LYS A 112 12.26 3.20 20.97
C LYS A 112 11.12 3.91 21.72
N GLU A 113 9.98 4.11 21.08
CA GLU A 113 8.78 4.70 21.71
C GLU A 113 8.20 3.77 22.79
N GLU A 114 8.19 2.46 22.56
CA GLU A 114 7.78 1.46 23.56
C GLU A 114 8.70 1.43 24.79
N LYS A 115 10.01 1.70 24.62
CA LYS A 115 10.99 1.70 25.72
C LYS A 115 10.96 2.97 26.58
N ASN A 116 10.37 4.04 26.09
CA ASN A 116 10.27 5.32 26.81
C ASN A 116 8.99 5.43 27.66
N HIS A 117 8.10 4.44 27.62
CA HIS A 117 6.85 4.38 28.40
C HIS A 117 6.89 3.29 29.51
N VAL A 118 8.08 2.82 29.89
CA VAL A 118 8.30 1.87 31.01
C VAL A 118 9.14 2.52 32.10
#